data_AF-A0A673JAI0-F1
#
_entry.id   AF-A0A673JAI0-F1
#
_cell.length_a   1.000
_cell.length_b   1.000
_cell.length_c   1.000
_cell.angle_alpha   90.00
_cell.angle_beta   90.00
_cell.angle_gamma   90.00
#
_symmetry.space_group_name_H-M   'P 1'
#
loop_
_entity.id
_entity.type
_entity.pdbx_description
1 polymer ?
#
loop_
_entity_poly.entity_id
_entity_poly.type
_entity_poly.pdbx_seq_one_letter_code
_entity_poly.pdbx_strand_id
1 'polypeptide(L)'
;MPAHTSKEILVVFSSLTTCDPANIYELIKTLNGLKIRVSVIGLSAEVRVCTILTRETGGSYNVILDESHFKELLMLHVKPPPASSSSECSLIRMGNHTVIVTTFTQLLKVQHLLLLENEPIFKNTSVFSSLQVFTCLACKKVFCVECDLFIHDTLHCCPSCMQTDRTS
;
A
#
# COMPACT_ATOMS: atom_id res chain seq x y z
N MET A 1 11.09 -3.00 -20.08
CA MET A 1 9.94 -2.36 -19.41
C MET A 1 9.60 -1.06 -20.13
N PRO A 2 8.32 -0.70 -20.26
CA PRO A 2 7.90 0.57 -20.83
C PRO A 2 8.41 1.78 -20.03
N ALA A 3 8.47 2.95 -20.66
CA ALA A 3 8.99 4.18 -20.06
C ALA A 3 8.09 4.77 -18.95
N HIS A 4 6.79 4.46 -18.96
CA HIS A 4 5.79 4.94 -18.01
C HIS A 4 5.69 4.09 -16.72
N THR A 5 6.39 2.96 -16.66
CA THR A 5 6.35 2.09 -15.48
C THR A 5 7.37 2.58 -14.46
N SER A 6 6.95 2.77 -13.20
CA SER A 6 7.89 2.99 -12.11
C SER A 6 8.79 1.76 -11.94
N LYS A 7 10.11 1.97 -11.95
CA LYS A 7 11.09 0.91 -11.74
C LYS A 7 11.63 1.04 -10.34
N GLU A 8 11.28 0.10 -9.49
CA GLU A 8 11.62 0.12 -8.07
C GLU A 8 12.32 -1.17 -7.68
N ILE A 9 13.36 -1.06 -6.86
CA ILE A 9 14.08 -2.19 -6.29
C ILE A 9 14.10 -1.99 -4.77
N LEU A 10 13.60 -2.98 -4.04
CA LEU A 10 13.70 -3.05 -2.59
C LEU A 10 14.73 -4.12 -2.22
N VAL A 11 15.81 -3.73 -1.54
CA VAL A 11 16.86 -4.65 -1.10
C VAL A 11 16.80 -4.80 0.42
N VAL A 12 16.62 -6.03 0.90
CA VAL A 12 16.80 -6.34 2.32
C VAL A 12 18.25 -6.78 2.51
N PHE A 13 19.04 -5.96 3.19
CA PHE A 13 20.47 -6.14 3.33
C PHE A 13 20.82 -6.60 4.74
N SER A 14 21.38 -7.81 4.86
CA SER A 14 21.72 -8.43 6.15
C SER A 14 23.20 -8.37 6.51
N SER A 15 24.04 -7.88 5.60
CA SER A 15 25.49 -7.78 5.77
C SER A 15 25.90 -6.34 6.12
N LEU A 16 27.11 -6.16 6.62
CA LEU A 16 27.75 -4.84 6.76
C LEU A 16 28.76 -4.56 5.65
N THR A 17 29.11 -5.59 4.88
CA THR A 17 30.09 -5.52 3.79
C THR A 17 29.45 -5.97 2.49
N THR A 18 29.72 -5.22 1.42
CA THR A 18 29.44 -5.66 0.05
C THR A 18 30.74 -6.14 -0.57
N CYS A 19 30.70 -7.31 -1.22
CA CYS A 19 31.88 -7.97 -1.79
C CYS A 19 31.71 -8.08 -3.30
N ASP A 20 31.54 -6.94 -3.96
CA ASP A 20 31.40 -6.88 -5.42
C ASP A 20 32.78 -6.87 -6.10
N PRO A 21 32.99 -7.66 -7.17
CA PRO A 21 34.25 -7.67 -7.92
C PRO A 21 34.44 -6.42 -8.79
N ALA A 22 33.38 -5.66 -9.05
CA ALA A 22 33.37 -4.46 -9.89
C ALA A 22 32.99 -3.21 -9.09
N ASN A 23 33.20 -2.03 -9.69
CA ASN A 23 32.94 -0.75 -9.00
C ASN A 23 31.44 -0.41 -8.95
N ILE A 24 30.88 -0.40 -7.75
CA ILE A 24 29.47 -0.06 -7.50
C ILE A 24 29.08 1.36 -7.90
N TYR A 25 30.02 2.32 -7.92
CA TYR A 25 29.72 3.70 -8.31
C TYR A 25 29.36 3.83 -9.79
N GLU A 26 29.87 2.95 -10.65
CA GLU A 26 29.48 2.89 -12.06
C GLU A 26 28.07 2.33 -12.22
N LEU A 27 27.72 1.33 -11.39
CA LEU A 27 26.36 0.80 -11.33
C LEU A 27 25.36 1.87 -10.88
N ILE A 28 25.68 2.67 -9.85
CA ILE A 28 24.82 3.78 -9.39
C ILE A 28 24.53 4.76 -10.52
N LYS A 29 25.54 5.14 -11.31
CA LYS A 29 25.35 6.02 -12.48
C LYS A 29 24.45 5.37 -13.53
N THR A 30 24.62 4.08 -13.77
CA THR A 30 23.79 3.31 -14.72
C THR A 30 22.33 3.24 -14.26
N LEU A 31 22.10 2.99 -12.97
CA LEU A 31 20.77 2.96 -12.36
C LEU A 31 20.07 4.32 -12.47
N ASN A 32 20.81 5.40 -12.22
CA ASN A 32 20.29 6.76 -12.38
C ASN A 32 19.93 7.07 -13.85
N GLY A 33 20.79 6.66 -14.80
CA GLY A 33 20.50 6.79 -16.24
C GLY A 33 19.26 6.00 -16.70
N LEU A 34 18.99 4.86 -16.07
CA LEU A 34 17.78 4.05 -16.33
C LEU A 34 16.53 4.51 -15.55
N LYS A 35 16.67 5.54 -14.70
CA LYS A 35 15.67 6.07 -13.77
C LYS A 35 15.06 4.98 -12.87
N ILE A 36 15.92 4.14 -12.28
CA ILE A 36 15.51 3.10 -11.33
C ILE A 36 15.68 3.62 -9.92
N ARG A 37 14.61 3.58 -9.12
CA ARG A 37 14.66 3.94 -7.70
C ARG A 37 15.02 2.72 -6.87
N VAL A 38 16.04 2.82 -6.02
CA VAL A 38 16.48 1.73 -5.15
C VAL A 38 16.30 2.14 -3.69
N SER A 39 15.52 1.36 -2.95
CA SER A 39 15.36 1.46 -1.49
C SER A 39 16.02 0.26 -0.83
N VAL A 40 16.65 0.47 0.33
CA VAL A 40 17.37 -0.57 1.06
C VAL A 40 16.91 -0.57 2.51
N ILE A 41 16.65 -1.76 3.03
CA ILE A 41 16.39 -2.01 4.44
C ILE A 41 17.58 -2.79 4.99
N GLY A 42 18.42 -2.15 5.80
CA GLY A 42 19.60 -2.74 6.42
C GLY A 42 19.29 -3.38 7.77
N LEU A 43 19.92 -4.51 8.09
CA LEU A 43 19.93 -5.07 9.44
C LEU A 43 21.00 -4.41 10.30
N SER A 44 20.60 -3.98 11.50
CA SER A 44 21.46 -3.53 12.61
C SER A 44 22.28 -2.25 12.40
N ALA A 45 22.95 -2.06 11.26
CA ALA A 45 23.78 -0.87 11.02
C ALA A 45 23.68 -0.36 9.58
N GLU A 46 24.03 0.92 9.43
CA GLU A 46 24.01 1.63 8.16
C GLU A 46 25.34 1.45 7.41
N VAL A 47 25.24 1.06 6.14
CA VAL A 47 26.40 0.91 5.24
C VAL A 47 26.49 2.13 4.33
N ARG A 48 27.61 2.86 4.41
CA ARG A 48 27.84 4.12 3.67
C ARG A 48 27.57 4.02 2.17
N VAL A 49 27.96 2.91 1.55
CA VAL A 49 27.76 2.68 0.11
C VAL A 49 26.27 2.60 -0.23
N CYS A 50 25.49 1.88 0.57
CA CYS A 50 24.05 1.76 0.38
C CYS A 50 23.33 3.09 0.64
N THR A 51 23.79 3.89 1.61
CA THR A 51 23.29 5.26 1.83
C THR A 51 23.48 6.15 0.62
N ILE A 52 24.64 6.04 -0.06
CA ILE A 52 24.90 6.82 -1.28
C ILE A 52 24.00 6.29 -2.41
N LEU A 53 23.90 4.98 -2.59
CA LEU A 53 23.04 4.35 -3.60
C LEU A 53 21.58 4.82 -3.50
N THR A 54 21.00 4.80 -2.31
CA THR A 54 19.60 5.23 -2.10
C THR A 54 19.42 6.72 -2.32
N ARG A 55 20.36 7.56 -1.86
CA ARG A 55 20.32 9.02 -2.10
C ARG A 55 20.43 9.39 -3.57
N GLU A 56 21.32 8.75 -4.31
CA GLU A 56 21.53 9.03 -5.75
C GLU A 56 20.36 8.54 -6.61
N THR A 57 19.74 7.43 -6.24
CA THR A 57 18.58 6.88 -6.97
C THR A 57 17.24 7.47 -6.51
N GLY A 58 17.23 8.27 -5.43
CA GLY A 58 16.04 8.88 -4.86
C GLY A 58 15.17 7.94 -4.01
N GLY A 59 15.70 6.80 -3.58
CA GLY A 59 15.04 5.88 -2.66
C GLY A 59 15.34 6.16 -1.19
N SER A 60 14.95 5.22 -0.33
CA SER A 60 15.06 5.32 1.14
C SER A 60 16.01 4.25 1.69
N TYR A 61 16.82 4.62 2.69
CA TYR A 61 17.61 3.67 3.48
C TYR A 61 17.11 3.67 4.92
N ASN A 62 16.69 2.51 5.43
CA ASN A 62 16.22 2.35 6.80
C ASN A 62 16.93 1.20 7.49
N VAL A 63 17.24 1.34 8.78
CA VAL A 63 17.88 0.31 9.59
C VAL A 63 16.86 -0.34 10.51
N ILE A 64 16.81 -1.68 10.51
CA ILE A 64 15.94 -2.46 11.37
C ILE A 64 16.48 -2.45 12.80
N LEU A 65 15.59 -2.20 13.76
CA LEU A 65 15.87 -2.27 15.20
C LEU A 65 15.22 -3.50 15.83
N ASP A 66 13.92 -3.66 15.60
CA ASP A 66 13.09 -4.74 16.13
C ASP A 66 12.22 -5.37 15.02
N GLU A 67 11.60 -6.52 15.31
CA GLU A 67 10.68 -7.19 14.38
C GLU A 67 9.46 -6.30 14.04
N SER A 68 8.90 -5.59 15.02
CA SER A 68 7.79 -4.65 14.79
C SER A 68 8.21 -3.52 13.84
N HIS A 69 9.40 -2.95 14.04
CA HIS A 69 9.95 -1.92 13.16
C HIS A 69 10.17 -2.47 11.73
N PHE A 70 10.64 -3.71 11.58
CA PHE A 70 10.75 -4.32 10.26
C PHE A 70 9.41 -4.43 9.54
N LYS A 71 8.34 -4.84 10.26
CA LYS A 71 6.97 -4.90 9.69
C LYS A 71 6.50 -3.51 9.25
N GLU A 72 6.72 -2.47 10.05
CA GLU A 72 6.39 -1.10 9.69
C GLU A 72 7.15 -0.63 8.43
N LEU A 73 8.45 -0.92 8.33
CA LEU A 73 9.26 -0.58 7.15
C LEU A 73 8.78 -1.28 5.89
N LEU A 74 8.33 -2.54 6.00
CA LEU A 74 7.70 -3.25 4.88
C LEU A 74 6.37 -2.62 4.49
N MET A 75 5.52 -2.30 5.47
CA MET A 75 4.22 -1.66 5.23
C MET A 75 4.35 -0.27 4.58
N LEU A 76 5.42 0.46 4.85
CA LEU A 76 5.71 1.72 4.16
C LEU A 76 5.95 1.52 2.66
N HIS A 77 6.59 0.42 2.25
CA HIS A 77 6.86 0.13 0.84
C HIS A 77 5.68 -0.55 0.11
N VAL A 78 4.64 -0.99 0.84
CA VAL A 78 3.38 -1.45 0.24
C VAL A 78 2.63 -0.28 -0.40
N LYS A 79 2.71 0.91 0.22
CA LYS A 79 2.09 2.12 -0.33
C LYS A 79 2.91 2.61 -1.52
N PRO A 80 2.28 2.85 -2.68
CA PRO A 80 3.00 3.35 -3.83
C PRO A 80 3.61 4.72 -3.46
N PRO A 81 4.91 4.88 -3.65
CA PRO A 81 5.63 6.12 -3.40
C PRO A 81 5.22 7.19 -4.42
N PRO A 82 5.34 8.48 -4.07
CA PRO A 82 4.97 9.56 -4.97
C PRO A 82 5.81 9.50 -6.26
N ALA A 83 5.14 9.62 -7.41
CA ALA A 83 5.80 9.60 -8.69
C ALA A 83 6.70 10.84 -8.87
N SER A 84 7.91 10.64 -9.37
CA SER A 84 8.80 11.72 -9.79
C SER A 84 8.14 12.50 -10.95
N SER A 85 8.20 13.83 -10.91
CA SER A 85 7.60 14.72 -11.93
C SER A 85 8.09 14.49 -13.36
N SER A 86 9.20 13.77 -13.54
CA SER A 86 9.81 13.43 -14.83
C SER A 86 9.24 12.16 -15.49
N SER A 87 8.22 11.53 -14.90
CA SER A 87 7.64 10.28 -15.39
C SER A 87 6.59 10.57 -16.46
N GLU A 88 6.65 9.86 -17.58
CA GLU A 88 5.66 10.01 -18.66
C GLU A 88 4.32 9.40 -18.24
N CYS A 89 3.28 10.21 -18.16
CA CYS A 89 1.91 9.76 -17.92
C CYS A 89 1.27 9.30 -19.23
N SER A 90 1.53 8.06 -19.65
CA SER A 90 0.86 7.45 -20.80
C SER A 90 -0.22 6.46 -20.34
N LEU A 91 -1.44 6.61 -20.84
CA LEU A 91 -2.54 5.71 -20.54
C LEU A 91 -2.41 4.43 -21.38
N ILE A 92 -2.20 3.30 -20.72
CA ILE A 92 -2.12 1.98 -21.37
C ILE A 92 -3.53 1.44 -21.50
N ARG A 93 -3.86 0.84 -22.65
CA ARG A 93 -5.11 0.09 -22.81
C ARG A 93 -5.08 -1.15 -21.93
N MET A 94 -5.76 -1.08 -20.79
CA MET A 94 -5.98 -2.24 -19.91
C MET A 94 -7.17 -3.05 -20.44
N GLY A 95 -7.01 -4.36 -20.58
CA GLY A 95 -8.12 -5.24 -20.94
C GLY A 95 -9.08 -5.38 -19.76
N ASN A 96 -10.37 -5.08 -19.98
CA ASN A 96 -11.41 -5.51 -19.06
C ASN A 96 -11.72 -6.98 -19.36
N HIS A 97 -11.52 -7.87 -18.37
CA HIS A 97 -11.99 -9.24 -18.47
C HIS A 97 -13.51 -9.26 -18.24
N THR A 98 -14.28 -9.33 -19.33
CA THR A 98 -15.67 -9.77 -19.23
C THR A 98 -15.66 -11.26 -18.90
N VAL A 99 -16.07 -11.62 -17.68
CA VAL A 99 -16.40 -13.01 -17.37
C VAL A 99 -17.65 -13.35 -18.17
N ILE A 100 -17.47 -13.93 -19.36
CA ILE A 100 -18.57 -14.45 -20.17
C ILE A 100 -18.98 -15.77 -19.52
N VAL A 101 -20.05 -15.73 -18.72
CA VAL A 101 -20.75 -16.95 -18.32
C VAL A 101 -21.43 -17.48 -19.57
N THR A 102 -20.74 -18.36 -20.30
CA THR A 102 -21.35 -19.09 -21.42
C THR A 102 -22.41 -20.04 -20.86
N THR A 103 -23.65 -19.57 -20.82
CA THR A 103 -24.81 -20.44 -20.57
C THR A 103 -25.03 -21.32 -21.79
N PHE A 104 -24.50 -22.54 -21.78
CA PHE A 104 -25.07 -23.62 -22.60
C PHE A 104 -26.14 -24.32 -21.75
N THR A 105 -27.21 -23.53 -21.51
CA THR A 105 -28.53 -23.83 -20.93
C THR A 105 -28.61 -24.92 -19.85
N GLN A 106 -28.30 -24.59 -18.60
CA GLN A 106 -28.66 -25.41 -17.43
C GLN A 106 -29.72 -24.71 -16.58
N LEU A 107 -30.94 -24.71 -17.09
CA LEU A 107 -32.15 -24.73 -16.26
C LEU A 107 -32.20 -26.08 -15.53
N LEU A 108 -32.51 -26.04 -14.24
CA LEU A 108 -32.82 -27.17 -13.32
C LEU A 108 -31.63 -27.97 -12.75
N LYS A 109 -31.01 -27.44 -11.69
CA LYS A 109 -31.03 -28.03 -10.33
C LYS A 109 -30.03 -27.29 -9.42
N VAL A 110 -30.49 -26.25 -8.72
CA VAL A 110 -30.31 -26.09 -7.27
C VAL A 110 -31.42 -25.14 -6.80
N GLN A 111 -32.54 -25.70 -6.36
CA GLN A 111 -33.61 -24.93 -5.72
C GLN A 111 -33.66 -25.33 -4.24
N HIS A 112 -32.99 -24.51 -3.42
CA HIS A 112 -33.24 -24.22 -2.00
C HIS A 112 -31.95 -23.52 -1.53
N LEU A 113 -31.91 -22.33 -0.93
CA LEU A 113 -32.90 -21.56 -0.22
C LEU A 113 -32.17 -20.28 0.22
N LEU A 114 -32.31 -19.16 -0.48
CA LEU A 114 -31.86 -17.87 0.05
C LEU A 114 -32.73 -16.74 -0.52
N LEU A 115 -33.95 -16.67 0.01
CA LEU A 115 -34.59 -15.39 0.27
C LEU A 115 -34.89 -15.38 1.77
N LEU A 116 -34.16 -14.57 2.52
CA LEU A 116 -34.77 -13.75 3.57
C LEU A 116 -33.88 -12.53 3.77
N GLU A 117 -34.52 -11.38 3.63
CA GLU A 117 -34.07 -10.05 4.02
C GLU A 117 -33.68 -10.02 5.50
N ASN A 118 -32.76 -9.12 5.86
CA ASN A 118 -32.86 -8.15 6.97
C ASN A 118 -31.46 -7.62 7.38
N GLU A 119 -31.16 -6.39 6.94
CA GLU A 119 -30.71 -5.18 7.66
C GLU A 119 -30.02 -5.25 9.06
N PRO A 120 -29.32 -4.17 9.48
CA PRO A 120 -27.97 -4.15 10.06
C PRO A 120 -27.98 -4.12 11.59
N ILE A 121 -26.90 -4.62 12.22
CA ILE A 121 -26.66 -4.38 13.65
C ILE A 121 -25.16 -4.15 13.88
N PHE A 122 -24.73 -2.90 13.67
CA PHE A 122 -23.57 -2.37 14.37
C PHE A 122 -23.99 -2.08 15.82
N LYS A 123 -23.90 -3.09 16.68
CA LYS A 123 -23.96 -2.93 18.14
C LYS A 123 -22.72 -3.58 18.71
N ASN A 124 -21.64 -2.82 18.79
CA ASN A 124 -20.68 -3.01 19.87
C ASN A 124 -20.84 -1.85 20.85
N THR A 125 -21.78 -2.04 21.77
CA THR A 125 -21.62 -1.58 23.15
C THR A 125 -20.48 -2.37 23.77
N SER A 126 -19.24 -1.97 23.51
CA SER A 126 -18.13 -2.29 24.40
C SER A 126 -18.03 -1.16 25.43
N VAL A 127 -18.39 -1.50 26.65
CA VAL A 127 -18.00 -0.74 27.83
C VAL A 127 -16.47 -0.79 27.87
N PHE A 128 -15.76 0.29 27.55
CA PHE A 128 -14.31 0.33 27.77
C PHE A 128 -13.80 1.73 28.14
N SER A 129 -13.07 1.71 29.25
CA SER A 129 -12.43 2.79 29.97
C SER A 129 -11.16 3.29 29.27
N SER A 130 -11.33 4.31 28.40
CA SER A 130 -10.32 5.33 28.07
C SER A 130 -10.95 6.38 27.15
N LEU A 131 -11.01 7.64 27.59
CA LEU A 131 -11.67 8.77 26.92
C LEU A 131 -10.92 9.23 25.66
N GLN A 132 -10.93 8.45 24.59
CA GLN A 132 -10.49 8.92 23.26
C GLN A 132 -11.61 8.77 22.25
N VAL A 133 -12.03 9.91 21.71
CA VAL A 133 -13.18 10.08 20.83
C VAL A 133 -12.70 10.79 19.57
N PHE A 134 -12.90 10.18 18.40
CA PHE A 134 -12.41 10.69 17.12
C PHE A 134 -13.54 11.35 16.33
N THR A 135 -13.27 12.48 15.69
CA THR A 135 -14.28 13.25 14.94
C THR A 135 -13.85 13.43 13.49
N CYS A 136 -14.72 13.09 12.54
CA CYS A 136 -14.45 13.30 11.12
C CYS A 136 -14.47 14.80 10.77
N LEU A 137 -13.45 15.26 10.03
CA LEU A 137 -13.31 16.67 9.64
C LEU A 137 -14.36 17.14 8.61
N ALA A 138 -14.93 16.21 7.82
CA ALA A 138 -15.91 16.54 6.78
C ALA A 138 -17.36 16.55 7.31
N CYS A 139 -17.81 15.45 7.93
CA CYS A 139 -19.20 15.31 8.38
C CYS A 139 -19.42 15.59 9.87
N LYS A 140 -18.36 15.87 10.65
CA LYS A 140 -18.37 16.12 12.10
C LYS A 140 -18.98 15.00 12.96
N LYS A 141 -19.14 13.79 12.41
CA LYS A 141 -19.58 12.62 13.17
C LYS A 141 -18.46 12.01 13.99
N VAL A 142 -18.86 11.35 15.06
CA VAL A 142 -18.00 10.85 16.13
C VAL A 142 -17.86 9.33 16.04
N PHE A 143 -16.64 8.84 16.25
CA PHE A 143 -16.25 7.42 16.20
C PHE A 143 -15.50 7.01 17.47
N CYS A 144 -15.68 5.76 17.89
CA CYS A 144 -14.81 5.14 18.90
C CYS A 144 -13.46 4.75 18.28
N VAL A 145 -12.49 4.40 19.13
CA VAL A 145 -11.14 3.98 18.70
C VAL A 145 -11.17 2.80 17.72
N GLU A 146 -12.00 1.79 17.98
CA GLU A 146 -12.10 0.61 17.11
C GLU A 146 -12.65 0.96 15.72
N CYS A 147 -13.68 1.80 15.66
CA CYS A 147 -14.22 2.30 14.41
C CYS A 147 -13.19 3.14 13.65
N ASP A 148 -12.41 3.96 14.36
CA ASP A 148 -11.37 4.79 13.76
C ASP A 148 -10.29 3.92 13.11
N LEU A 149 -9.80 2.89 13.80
CA LEU A 149 -8.85 1.92 13.24
C LEU A 149 -9.42 1.21 12.01
N PHE A 150 -10.66 0.71 12.08
CA PHE A 150 -11.29 0.03 10.95
C PHE A 150 -11.46 0.94 9.73
N ILE A 151 -11.81 2.21 9.95
CA ILE A 151 -11.93 3.21 8.89
C ILE A 151 -10.56 3.49 8.26
N HIS A 152 -9.50 3.66 9.06
CA HIS A 152 -8.18 4.01 8.53
C HIS A 152 -7.43 2.83 7.88
N ASP A 153 -7.65 1.60 8.35
CA ASP A 153 -6.92 0.42 7.88
C ASP A 153 -7.64 -0.39 6.80
N THR A 154 -9.00 -0.41 6.81
CA THR A 154 -9.78 -1.26 5.89
C THR A 154 -10.63 -0.45 4.93
N LEU A 155 -11.47 0.46 5.44
CA LEU A 155 -12.42 1.17 4.58
C LEU A 155 -11.78 2.31 3.80
N HIS A 156 -10.73 2.93 4.37
CA HIS A 156 -10.02 4.12 3.89
C HIS A 156 -10.89 5.34 3.56
N CYS A 157 -12.20 5.26 3.84
CA CYS A 157 -13.22 6.27 3.57
C CYS A 157 -14.20 6.31 4.76
N CYS A 158 -14.62 7.51 5.16
CA CYS A 158 -15.63 7.66 6.20
C CYS A 158 -16.99 7.17 5.68
N PRO A 159 -17.61 6.13 6.28
CA PRO A 159 -18.87 5.57 5.81
C PRO A 159 -20.01 6.59 5.84
N SER A 160 -19.93 7.55 6.75
CA SER A 160 -20.93 8.60 6.89
C SER A 160 -20.88 9.66 5.80
N CYS A 161 -19.70 9.99 5.28
CA CYS A 161 -19.59 10.94 4.15
C CYS A 161 -20.15 10.31 2.87
N MET A 162 -19.86 9.02 2.64
CA MET A 162 -20.35 8.28 1.48
C MET A 162 -21.88 8.20 1.40
N GLN A 163 -22.57 8.27 2.55
CA GLN A 163 -24.04 8.25 2.60
C GLN A 163 -24.65 9.64 2.36
N THR A 164 -23.95 10.72 2.70
CA THR A 164 -24.44 12.10 2.54
C THR A 164 -24.18 12.70 1.16
N ASP A 165 -23.23 12.16 0.38
CA ASP A 165 -22.92 12.65 -0.98
C ASP A 165 -24.02 12.35 -2.03
N ARG A 166 -25.12 11.69 -1.66
CA ARG A 166 -26.23 11.34 -2.57
C ARG A 166 -27.45 12.28 -2.51
N THR A 167 -27.43 13.30 -1.65
CA THR A 167 -28.56 14.23 -1.48
C THR A 167 -28.25 15.66 -1.93
N SER A 168 -27.51 15.81 -3.04
CA SER A 168 -27.33 17.10 -3.75
C SER A 168 -27.97 17.05 -5.11
#